data_AF-A0A3P9JP90-F1
#
_entry.id   AF-A0A3P9JP90-F1
#
_cell.length_a   1.000
_cell.length_b   1.000
_cell.length_c   1.000
_cell.angle_alpha   90.00
_cell.angle_beta   90.00
_cell.angle_gamma   90.00
#
_symmetry.space_group_name_H-M   'P 1'
#
loop_
_entity.id
_entity.type
_entity.pdbx_description
1 polymer ?
#
loop_
_entity_poly.entity_id
_entity_poly.type
_entity_poly.pdbx_seq_one_letter_code
_entity_poly.pdbx_strand_id
1 'polypeptide(L)' 'METEELSAQGEHSLFLLRQLDRMRAAEELTDVVLLADGIPFPCHKVVLSAFSPCFQALFLLF' A
#
# COMPACT_ATOMS: atom_id res chain seq x y z
N MET A 1 -6.96 -25.44 -17.13
CA MET A 1 -7.24 -25.42 -15.67
C MET A 1 -6.25 -24.51 -14.95
N GLU A 2 -4.93 -24.68 -15.12
CA GLU A 2 -3.91 -23.78 -14.52
C GLU A 2 -3.99 -22.31 -15.00
N THR A 3 -4.44 -22.05 -16.23
CA THR A 3 -4.53 -20.70 -16.81
C THR A 3 -5.68 -19.85 -16.24
N GLU A 4 -6.75 -20.46 -15.74
CA GLU A 4 -7.92 -19.75 -15.18
C GLU A 4 -7.68 -19.34 -13.71
N GLU A 5 -6.99 -20.17 -12.92
CA GLU A 5 -6.61 -19.84 -11.53
C GLU A 5 -5.59 -18.68 -11.47
N LEU A 6 -4.62 -18.66 -12.38
CA LEU A 6 -3.68 -17.53 -12.52
C LEU A 6 -4.41 -16.22 -12.85
N SER A 7 -5.47 -16.29 -13.67
CA SER A 7 -6.30 -15.12 -14.01
C SER A 7 -7.11 -14.62 -12.80
N ALA A 8 -7.72 -15.53 -12.04
CA ALA A 8 -8.48 -15.18 -10.84
C ALA A 8 -7.60 -14.56 -9.74
N GLN A 9 -6.36 -15.04 -9.59
CA GLN A 9 -5.38 -14.47 -8.65
C GLN A 9 -4.99 -13.04 -9.04
N GLY A 10 -4.73 -12.79 -10.33
CA GLY A 10 -4.39 -11.45 -10.82
C GLY A 10 -5.52 -10.44 -10.62
N GLU A 11 -6.77 -10.85 -10.88
CA GLU A 11 -7.96 -10.02 -10.63
C GLU A 11 -8.13 -9.68 -9.15
N HIS A 12 -7.91 -10.66 -8.27
CA HIS A 12 -7.97 -10.43 -6.83
C HIS A 12 -6.89 -9.45 -6.36
N SER A 13 -5.64 -9.60 -6.81
CA SER A 13 -4.56 -8.66 -6.47
C SER A 13 -4.87 -7.24 -6.94
N LEU A 14 -5.41 -7.07 -8.15
CA LEU A 14 -5.81 -5.75 -8.64
C LEU A 14 -6.97 -5.15 -7.83
N PHE A 15 -7.95 -5.98 -7.43
CA PHE A 15 -9.03 -5.54 -6.55
C PHE A 15 -8.50 -5.03 -5.21
N LEU A 16 -7.58 -5.78 -4.58
CA LEU A 16 -6.94 -5.37 -3.32
C LEU A 16 -6.20 -4.03 -3.46
N LEU A 17 -5.39 -3.85 -4.52
CA LEU A 17 -4.68 -2.59 -4.76
C LEU A 17 -5.64 -1.41 -4.92
N ARG A 18 -6.78 -1.61 -5.59
CA ARG A 18 -7.82 -0.57 -5.71
C ARG A 18 -8.47 -0.23 -4.38
N GLN A 19 -8.67 -1.20 -3.49
CA GLN A 19 -9.19 -0.92 -2.15
C GLN A 19 -8.18 -0.14 -1.31
N LEU A 20 -6.90 -0.51 -1.33
CA LEU A 20 -5.85 0.22 -0.63
C LEU A 20 -5.74 1.67 -1.10
N ASP A 21 -5.87 1.93 -2.41
CA ASP A 21 -5.85 3.29 -2.94
C ASP A 21 -7.09 4.10 -2.52
N ARG A 22 -8.29 3.49 -2.52
CA ARG A 22 -9.49 4.16 -1.96
C ARG A 22 -9.31 4.52 -0.49
N MET A 23 -8.81 3.57 0.31
CA MET A 23 -8.59 3.79 1.74
C MET A 23 -7.57 4.90 1.97
N ARG A 24 -6.48 4.94 1.19
CA ARG A 24 -5.51 6.05 1.22
C ARG A 24 -6.17 7.40 0.92
N ALA A 25 -7.00 7.46 -0.13
CA ALA A 25 -7.68 8.69 -0.54
C ALA A 25 -8.74 9.17 0.47
N ALA A 26 -9.36 8.24 1.21
CA ALA A 26 -10.30 8.52 2.29
C ALA A 26 -9.63 8.69 3.67
N GLU A 27 -8.30 8.59 3.74
CA GLU A 27 -7.51 8.60 4.98
C GLU A 27 -7.91 7.50 5.98
N GLU A 28 -8.43 6.38 5.47
CA GLU A 28 -8.85 5.23 6.25
C GLU A 28 -7.70 4.24 6.47
N LEU A 29 -7.53 3.84 7.74
CA LEU A 29 -6.51 2.90 8.19
C LEU A 29 -5.07 3.29 7.81
N THR A 30 -4.84 4.55 7.43
CA THR A 30 -3.49 5.10 7.26
C THR A 30 -2.83 5.25 8.62
N ASP A 31 -1.62 4.74 8.77
CA ASP A 31 -0.88 4.65 10.03
C ASP A 31 0.42 5.49 10.00
N VAL A 32 0.64 6.24 8.91
CA VAL A 32 1.72 7.22 8.77
C VAL A 32 1.30 8.37 7.85
N VAL A 33 1.83 9.56 8.10
CA VAL A 33 1.72 10.72 7.20
C VAL A 33 3.12 11.14 6.79
N LEU A 34 3.42 11.09 5.49
CA LEU A 34 4.66 11.63 4.96
C LEU A 34 4.48 13.12 4.68
N LEU A 35 5.46 13.94 5.06
CA LEU A 35 5.46 15.37 4.74
C LEU A 35 6.49 15.62 3.64
N ALA A 36 6.05 16.09 2.48
CA ALA A 36 6.93 16.51 1.39
C ALA A 36 6.61 17.94 1.01
N ASP A 37 7.60 18.83 1.13
CA ASP A 37 7.45 20.27 0.87
C ASP A 37 6.24 20.91 1.58
N GLY A 38 5.97 20.48 2.82
CA GLY A 38 4.86 20.97 3.62
C GLY A 38 3.48 20.37 3.27
N ILE A 39 3.42 19.48 2.28
CA ILE A 39 2.18 18.79 1.88
C ILE A 39 2.11 17.43 2.60
N PRO A 40 1.03 17.14 3.33
CA PRO A 40 0.85 15.85 4.00
C PRO A 40 0.35 14.77 3.02
N PHE A 41 0.89 13.56 3.15
CA PHE A 41 0.51 12.37 2.40
C PHE A 41 0.19 11.23 3.37
N PRO A 42 -1.08 11.04 3.74
CA PRO A 42 -1.54 9.88 4.51
C PRO A 42 -1.27 8.59 3.73
N CYS A 43 -0.64 7.61 4.37
CA CYS A 43 -0.13 6.39 3.75
C CYS A 43 -0.27 5.19 4.69
N HIS A 44 -0.09 3.99 4.13
CA HIS A 44 0.00 2.73 4.87
C HIS A 44 1.47 2.29 4.95
N LYS A 45 2.03 2.15 6.15
CA LYS A 45 3.42 1.71 6.38
C LYS A 45 3.69 0.38 5.70
N VAL A 46 2.76 -0.57 5.80
CA VAL A 46 2.91 -1.91 5.19
C VAL A 46 3.07 -1.83 3.66
N VAL A 47 2.30 -0.96 3.00
CA VAL A 47 2.39 -0.77 1.55
C VAL A 47 3.72 -0.11 1.20
N LEU A 48 4.10 0.96 1.88
CA LEU A 48 5.39 1.63 1.66
C LEU A 48 6.58 0.66 1.85
N SER A 49 6.57 -0.14 2.91
CA SER A 49 7.61 -1.12 3.20
C SER A 49 7.70 -2.21 2.13
N ALA A 50 6.57 -2.70 1.62
CA ALA A 50 6.55 -3.75 0.60
C ALA A 50 7.20 -3.32 -0.71
N PHE A 51 7.18 -2.02 -1.03
CA PHE A 51 7.69 -1.47 -2.29
C PHE A 51 8.96 -0.61 -2.14
N SER A 52 9.48 -0.42 -0.92
CA SER A 52 10.68 0.37 -0.66
C SER A 52 11.45 -0.17 0.55
N PRO A 53 12.62 -0.80 0.33
CA PRO A 53 13.49 -1.27 1.42
C PRO A 53 13.90 -0.15 2.40
N CYS A 54 13.96 1.10 1.94
CA CYS A 54 14.23 2.25 2.79
C CYS A 54 13.10 2.49 3.80
N PHE A 55 11.84 2.48 3.34
CA PHE A 55 10.69 2.59 4.25
C PHE A 55 10.56 1.38 5.16
N GLN A 56 10.85 0.18 4.65
CA GLN A 56 10.89 -1.03 5.46
C GLN A 56 11.89 -0.87 6.61
N ALA A 57 13.13 -0.45 6.34
CA ALA A 57 14.13 -0.22 7.38
C ALA A 57 13.71 0.91 8.33
N LEU A 58 13.18 2.01 7.80
CA LEU A 58 12.73 3.16 8.58
C LEU A 58 11.65 2.79 9.60
N PHE A 59 10.67 1.95 9.22
CA PHE A 59 9.56 1.57 10.10
C PHE A 59 9.84 0.35 10.99
N LEU A 60 10.93 -0.39 10.75
CA LEU A 60 11.37 -1.48 11.63
C LEU A 60 12.26 -1.02 12.78
N LEU A 61 12.82 0.19 12.69
CA LEU A 61 13.71 0.75 13.71
C LEU A 61 12.96 1.45 14.87
N PHE A 62 11.63 1.52 14.83
CA PHE A 62 10.79 2.18 15.83
C PHE A 62 9.53 1.40 16.14
#